data_AF-A0A4Y3WHW6-F1
#
_entry.id   AF-A0A4Y3WHW6-F1
#
_cell.length_a   1.000
_cell.length_b   1.000
_cell.length_c   1.000
_cell.angle_alpha   90.00
_cell.angle_beta   90.00
_cell.angle_gamma   90.00
#
_symmetry.space_group_name_H-M   'P 1'
#
loop_
_entity.id
_entity.type
_entity.pdbx_description
1 polymer ?
#
loop_
_entity_poly.entity_id
_entity_poly.type
_entity_poly.pdbx_seq_one_letter_code
_entity_poly.pdbx_strand_id
1 'polypeptide(L)'
;MTIMTCAGATATRAACTDGCTVEPALRGHHDRLLAVEHDADELIELMELAVTWGELEYADEPLVGPDRWVEFAATHLWVDPARAERIFSLAADVAARSVAPLRIQGVAA
;
A
#
# COMPACT_ATOMS: atom_id res chain seq x y z
N MET A 1 -2.62 31.95 18.88
CA MET A 1 -2.10 31.52 17.56
C MET A 1 -0.77 30.83 17.84
N THR A 2 -0.82 29.54 18.16
CA THR A 2 0.36 28.79 18.59
C THR A 2 0.86 27.98 17.42
N ILE A 3 2.05 28.31 16.96
CA ILE A 3 2.77 27.58 15.92
C ILE A 3 3.28 26.30 16.58
N MET A 4 2.69 25.15 16.25
CA MET A 4 3.19 23.84 16.65
C MET A 4 4.22 23.39 15.63
N THR A 5 5.49 23.65 15.94
CA THR A 5 6.63 23.27 15.11
C THR A 5 6.84 21.76 15.20
N CYS A 6 6.41 21.01 14.17
CA CYS A 6 6.77 19.59 14.01
C CYS A 6 8.16 19.48 13.36
N ALA A 7 9.21 19.79 14.11
CA ALA A 7 10.58 19.52 13.68
C ALA A 7 10.96 18.08 14.06
N GLY A 8 11.03 17.19 13.05
CA GLY A 8 11.90 16.01 13.08
C GLY A 8 11.51 14.86 14.01
N ALA A 9 10.29 14.32 13.92
CA ALA A 9 10.02 13.00 14.45
C ALA A 9 10.51 11.95 13.43
N THR A 10 11.74 11.46 13.57
CA THR A 10 12.21 10.29 12.83
C THR A 10 11.43 9.09 13.36
N ALA A 11 10.44 8.60 12.60
CA ALA A 11 9.75 7.39 12.97
C ALA A 11 10.77 6.23 12.98
N THR A 12 10.76 5.40 14.03
CA THR A 12 11.62 4.20 14.12
C THR A 12 10.93 2.97 13.49
N ARG A 13 9.63 3.10 13.21
CA ARG A 13 8.76 2.14 12.54
C ARG A 13 7.60 2.91 11.93
N ALA A 14 7.02 2.42 10.84
CA ALA A 14 5.81 3.01 10.31
C ALA A 14 4.66 2.96 11.33
N ALA A 15 3.82 3.99 11.33
CA ALA A 15 2.77 4.15 12.34
C ALA A 15 1.55 4.90 11.81
N CYS A 16 0.42 4.68 12.45
CA CYS A 16 -0.78 5.49 12.29
C CYS A 16 -0.53 6.95 12.68
N THR A 17 -1.12 7.88 11.94
CA THR A 17 -1.24 9.29 12.34
C THR A 17 -2.44 9.50 13.27
N ASP A 18 -2.46 10.64 13.97
CA ASP A 18 -3.62 11.09 14.74
C ASP A 18 -4.82 11.27 13.80
N GLY A 19 -5.82 10.39 13.91
CA GLY A 19 -7.01 10.38 13.06
C GLY A 19 -7.13 9.17 12.13
N CYS A 20 -6.14 8.27 12.10
CA CYS A 20 -6.27 7.01 11.37
C CYS A 20 -7.43 6.17 11.93
N THR A 21 -8.48 6.01 11.12
CA THR A 21 -9.68 5.23 11.46
C THR A 21 -9.77 4.04 10.52
N VAL A 22 -9.71 2.84 11.09
CA VAL A 22 -9.70 1.57 10.35
C VAL A 22 -10.86 0.72 10.80
N GLU A 23 -11.65 0.24 9.85
CA GLU A 23 -12.71 -0.72 10.11
C GLU A 23 -12.15 -1.98 10.76
N PRO A 24 -12.78 -2.55 11.81
CA PRO A 24 -12.22 -3.69 12.54
C PRO A 24 -11.86 -4.88 11.66
N ALA A 25 -12.64 -5.13 10.60
CA ALA A 25 -12.38 -6.19 9.63
C ALA A 25 -11.07 -5.99 8.86
N LEU A 26 -10.75 -4.75 8.48
CA LEU A 26 -9.56 -4.41 7.70
C LEU A 26 -8.29 -4.27 8.55
N ARG A 27 -8.40 -4.34 9.89
CA ARG A 27 -7.27 -4.08 10.80
C ARG A 27 -6.08 -5.00 10.55
N GLY A 28 -6.33 -6.29 10.29
CA GLY A 28 -5.27 -7.25 10.02
C GLY A 28 -4.43 -6.86 8.80
N HIS A 29 -5.07 -6.62 7.66
CA HIS A 29 -4.38 -6.19 6.46
C HIS A 29 -3.76 -4.78 6.62
N HIS A 30 -4.42 -3.86 7.33
CA HIS A 30 -3.86 -2.54 7.64
C HIS A 30 -2.53 -2.63 8.40
N ASP A 31 -2.45 -3.45 9.45
CA ASP A 31 -1.23 -3.63 10.24
C ASP A 31 -0.09 -4.25 9.40
N ARG A 32 -0.43 -5.18 8.49
CA ARG A 32 0.51 -5.76 7.51
C ARG A 32 1.02 -4.71 6.51
N LEU A 33 0.16 -3.82 6.02
CA LEU A 33 0.58 -2.71 5.16
C LEU A 33 1.54 -1.74 5.85
N LEU A 34 1.40 -1.52 7.16
CA LEU A 34 2.41 -0.76 7.92
C LEU A 34 3.74 -1.49 8.06
N ALA A 35 3.79 -2.80 7.81
CA ALA A 35 5.00 -3.59 7.96
C ALA A 35 5.90 -3.61 6.72
N VAL A 36 5.38 -3.28 5.54
CA VAL A 36 6.07 -3.42 4.24
C VAL A 36 7.41 -2.68 4.14
N GLU A 37 7.61 -1.66 4.96
CA GLU A 37 8.88 -0.93 4.97
C GLU A 37 10.01 -1.72 5.66
N HIS A 38 9.70 -2.45 6.72
CA HIS A 38 10.71 -3.13 7.56
C HIS A 38 10.62 -4.64 7.53
N ASP A 39 9.57 -5.20 6.93
CA ASP A 39 9.36 -6.64 6.77
C ASP A 39 9.33 -6.99 5.27
N ALA A 40 10.29 -7.81 4.86
CA ALA A 40 10.42 -8.22 3.47
C ALA A 40 9.32 -9.19 3.05
N ASP A 41 8.81 -10.00 3.98
CA ASP A 41 7.74 -10.95 3.68
C ASP A 41 6.45 -10.18 3.42
N GLU A 42 6.14 -9.15 4.21
CA GLU A 42 4.96 -8.31 3.99
C GLU A 42 5.06 -7.45 2.71
N LEU A 43 6.27 -7.06 2.31
CA LEU A 43 6.49 -6.43 1.02
C LEU A 43 6.19 -7.41 -0.14
N ILE A 44 6.67 -8.65 -0.04
CA ILE A 44 6.41 -9.68 -1.06
C ILE A 44 4.91 -9.95 -1.15
N GLU A 45 4.25 -10.12 -0.02
CA GLU A 45 2.80 -10.34 0.07
C GLU A 45 2.00 -9.19 -0.57
N LEU A 46 2.40 -7.92 -0.36
CA LEU A 46 1.79 -6.78 -1.05
C LEU A 46 1.97 -6.89 -2.58
N MET A 47 3.13 -7.30 -3.06
CA MET A 47 3.40 -7.44 -4.49
C MET A 47 2.64 -8.63 -5.11
N GLU A 48 2.55 -9.76 -4.39
CA GLU A 48 1.74 -10.91 -4.81
C GLU A 48 0.26 -10.53 -4.88
N LEU A 49 -0.23 -9.80 -3.88
CA LEU A 49 -1.58 -9.26 -3.86
C LEU A 49 -1.82 -8.31 -5.05
N ALA A 50 -0.87 -7.42 -5.34
CA ALA A 50 -0.96 -6.52 -6.50
C ALA A 50 -1.06 -7.28 -7.82
N VAL A 51 -0.24 -8.31 -8.02
CA VAL A 51 -0.26 -9.12 -9.26
C VAL A 51 -1.57 -9.89 -9.40
N THR A 52 -2.09 -10.44 -8.30
CA THR A 52 -3.30 -11.27 -8.30
C THR A 52 -4.59 -10.48 -8.14
N TRP A 53 -4.53 -9.16 -7.92
CA TRP A 53 -5.70 -8.32 -7.63
C TRP A 53 -6.85 -8.51 -8.62
N GLY A 54 -6.55 -8.55 -9.93
CA GLY A 54 -7.55 -8.76 -10.97
C GLY A 54 -8.21 -10.15 -10.98
N GLU A 55 -7.69 -11.10 -10.20
CA GLU A 55 -8.18 -12.49 -10.08
C GLU A 55 -8.99 -12.71 -8.80
N LEU A 56 -9.03 -11.72 -7.89
CA LEU A 56 -9.72 -11.80 -6.60
C LEU A 56 -11.24 -11.57 -6.74
N GLU A 57 -11.94 -12.48 -7.43
CA GLU A 57 -13.41 -12.40 -7.53
C GLU A 57 -14.13 -12.90 -6.25
N TYR A 58 -13.43 -13.62 -5.35
CA TYR A 58 -14.02 -14.28 -4.18
C TYR A 58 -13.08 -14.28 -2.95
N ALA A 59 -12.39 -13.17 -2.67
CA ALA A 59 -11.61 -13.09 -1.43
C ALA A 59 -12.57 -12.97 -0.22
N ASP A 60 -12.65 -14.01 0.61
CA ASP A 60 -13.36 -13.99 1.89
C ASP A 60 -12.65 -13.08 2.93
N GLU A 61 -11.38 -12.73 2.67
CA GLU A 61 -10.60 -11.86 3.53
C GLU A 61 -10.87 -10.37 3.24
N PRO A 62 -11.17 -9.56 4.26
CA PRO A 62 -11.31 -8.12 4.10
C PRO A 62 -9.95 -7.47 3.80
N LEU A 63 -9.79 -6.95 2.58
CA LEU A 63 -8.55 -6.34 2.11
C LEU A 63 -8.71 -4.84 1.79
N VAL A 64 -7.66 -4.05 2.07
CA VAL A 64 -7.52 -2.68 1.57
C VAL A 64 -7.18 -2.75 0.08
N GLY A 65 -8.03 -2.18 -0.77
CA GLY A 65 -7.86 -2.18 -2.22
C GLY A 65 -6.76 -1.23 -2.72
N PRO A 66 -6.28 -1.46 -3.97
CA PRO A 66 -5.19 -0.70 -4.58
C PRO A 66 -5.53 0.77 -4.83
N ASP A 67 -6.81 1.10 -4.94
CA ASP A 67 -7.31 2.48 -5.01
C ASP A 67 -6.97 3.29 -3.74
N ARG A 68 -6.78 2.61 -2.61
CA ARG A 68 -6.48 3.23 -1.31
C ARG A 68 -5.00 3.16 -0.94
N TRP A 69 -4.16 2.42 -1.67
CA TRP A 69 -2.75 2.20 -1.32
C TRP A 69 -1.89 3.46 -1.39
N VAL A 70 -2.10 4.30 -2.40
CA VAL A 70 -1.35 5.58 -2.51
C VAL A 70 -1.76 6.55 -1.41
N GLU A 71 -3.07 6.64 -1.11
CA GLU A 71 -3.57 7.43 0.01
C GLU A 71 -3.03 6.88 1.35
N PHE A 72 -2.99 5.56 1.51
CA PHE A 72 -2.43 4.91 2.69
C PHE A 72 -0.98 5.35 2.94
N ALA A 73 -0.15 5.39 1.90
CA ALA A 73 1.22 5.91 2.02
C ALA A 73 1.24 7.38 2.44
N ALA A 74 0.35 8.21 1.88
CA ALA A 74 0.29 9.63 2.19
C ALA A 74 -0.21 9.96 3.62
N THR A 75 -1.06 9.11 4.20
CA THR A 75 -1.71 9.37 5.49
C THR A 75 -1.01 8.74 6.70
N HIS A 76 0.02 7.93 6.50
CA HIS A 76 0.76 7.25 7.58
C HIS A 76 2.17 7.82 7.75
N LEU A 77 2.72 7.61 8.94
CA LEU A 77 4.11 7.95 9.25
C LEU A 77 5.01 6.81 8.80
N TRP A 78 6.12 7.14 8.12
CA TRP A 78 7.09 6.19 7.60
C TRP A 78 8.51 6.55 8.05
N VAL A 79 9.40 5.57 8.10
CA VAL A 79 10.82 5.80 8.38
C VAL A 79 11.47 6.52 7.19
N ASP A 80 11.20 6.07 5.97
CA ASP A 80 11.56 6.68 4.70
C ASP A 80 10.28 6.90 3.86
N PRO A 81 9.66 8.09 3.98
CA PRO A 81 8.43 8.42 3.26
C PRO A 81 8.55 8.25 1.74
N ALA A 82 9.72 8.57 1.16
CA ALA A 82 9.94 8.46 -0.28
C ALA A 82 10.07 7.00 -0.74
N ARG A 83 10.54 6.11 0.13
CA ARG A 83 10.51 4.66 -0.13
C ARG A 83 9.10 4.11 -0.01
N ALA A 84 8.35 4.48 1.03
CA ALA A 84 6.96 4.05 1.19
C ALA A 84 6.10 4.48 -0.01
N GLU A 85 6.17 5.75 -0.41
CA GLU A 85 5.46 6.28 -1.59
C GLU A 85 5.76 5.46 -2.85
N ARG A 86 7.04 5.13 -3.09
CA ARG A 86 7.45 4.31 -4.24
C ARG A 86 6.91 2.88 -4.18
N ILE A 87 6.93 2.24 -3.01
CA ILE A 87 6.41 0.88 -2.82
C ILE A 87 4.92 0.84 -3.16
N PHE A 88 4.12 1.70 -2.53
CA PHE A 88 2.67 1.70 -2.72
C PHE A 88 2.26 2.15 -4.11
N SER A 89 2.96 3.12 -4.70
CA SER A 89 2.71 3.53 -6.09
C SER A 89 3.01 2.40 -7.08
N LEU A 90 4.11 1.68 -6.90
CA LEU A 90 4.45 0.52 -7.73
C LEU A 90 3.42 -0.60 -7.59
N ALA A 91 3.01 -0.93 -6.37
CA ALA A 91 2.00 -1.94 -6.12
C ALA A 91 0.66 -1.56 -6.78
N ALA A 92 0.23 -0.30 -6.64
CA ALA A 92 -1.00 0.19 -7.27
C ALA A 92 -0.93 0.11 -8.81
N ASP A 93 0.20 0.47 -9.41
CA ASP A 93 0.43 0.36 -10.85
C ASP A 93 0.38 -1.10 -11.34
N VAL A 94 0.95 -2.03 -10.58
CA VAL A 94 0.91 -3.46 -10.89
C VAL A 94 -0.53 -3.98 -10.82
N ALA A 95 -1.28 -3.62 -9.78
CA ALA A 95 -2.68 -3.98 -9.63
C ALA A 95 -3.58 -3.39 -10.73
N ALA A 96 -3.35 -2.15 -11.13
CA ALA A 96 -4.09 -1.54 -12.24
C ALA A 96 -3.83 -2.28 -13.57
N ARG A 97 -2.63 -2.84 -13.75
CA ARG A 97 -2.26 -3.60 -14.95
C ARG A 97 -2.76 -5.04 -14.94
N SER A 98 -2.89 -5.68 -13.77
CA SER A 98 -3.43 -7.05 -13.69
C SER A 98 -4.91 -7.12 -14.10
N VAL A 99 -5.65 -6.03 -13.91
CA VAL A 99 -7.04 -5.89 -14.37
C VAL A 99 -7.13 -5.59 -15.89
N ALA A 100 -6.06 -5.07 -16.50
CA ALA A 100 -6.07 -4.74 -17.92
C ALA A 100 -5.90 -6.01 -18.78
N PRO A 101 -6.72 -6.22 -19.83
CA PRO A 101 -6.55 -7.38 -20.70
C PRO A 101 -5.17 -7.31 -21.38
N LEU A 102 -4.40 -8.40 -21.30
CA LEU A 102 -3.11 -8.55 -21.96
C LEU A 102 -3.24 -8.24 -23.46
N ARG A 103 -2.81 -7.04 -23.86
CA ARG A 103 -2.67 -6.68 -25.27
C ARG A 103 -1.37 -7.25 -25.77
N ILE A 104 -1.43 -8.42 -26.39
CA ILE A 104 -0.34 -8.91 -27.24
C ILE A 104 -0.27 -7.96 -28.45
N GLN A 105 0.63 -6.97 -28.41
CA GLN A 105 0.99 -6.24 -29.61
C GLN A 105 1.76 -7.22 -30.50
N GLY A 106 1.07 -7.75 -31.51
CA GLY A 106 1.70 -8.59 -32.52
C GLY A 106 2.83 -7.82 -33.19
N VAL A 107 4.05 -8.34 -33.08
CA VAL A 107 5.14 -8.01 -33.99
C VAL A 107 4.66 -8.45 -35.38
N ALA A 108 4.34 -7.48 -36.23
CA ALA A 108 4.10 -7.74 -37.64
C ALA A 108 5.40 -8.31 -38.25
N ALA A 109 5.26 -9.46 -38.90
CA ALA A 109 6.31 -10.17 -39.62
C ALA A 109 6.74 -9.42 -40.89
#